data_AF-A0A0D2NVZ1-F1
#
_entry.id   AF-A0A0D2NVZ1-F1
#
_cell.length_a   1.000
_cell.length_b   1.000
_cell.length_c   1.000
_cell.angle_alpha   90.00
_cell.angle_beta   90.00
_cell.angle_gamma   90.00
#
_symmetry.space_group_name_H-M   'P 1'
#
loop_
_entity.id
_entity.type
_entity.pdbx_description
1 polymer ?
#
loop_
_entity_poly.entity_id
_entity_poly.type
_entity_poly.pdbx_seq_one_letter_code
_entity_poly.pdbx_strand_id
1 'polypeptide(L)'
;MSCIATLYDHLLVDTDTAELKEEHEYPSYHFSWYNRYTKHGTGFSPDVEPAANQTEGRKMFKTSDCIPRTSEELQEHIDEYLQLAKCFEDIFEWTEDAVKQVLPEDYEVLAQFARVLPAGAHAPAHPFTSIVINLNCATKIHRDDKDLGFCLVLALSDNCQGGDLCFIEPGIRLELRSGDIVLFRSSELTHYNMHF
;
A
#
# COMPACT_ATOMS: atom_id res chain seq x y z
N MET A 1 17.96 -10.15 13.10
CA MET A 1 16.91 -9.19 13.50
C MET A 1 16.39 -8.58 12.21
N SER A 2 15.09 -8.68 11.92
CA SER A 2 14.54 -8.17 10.66
C SER A 2 14.61 -6.64 10.64
N CYS A 3 14.71 -6.03 9.45
CA CYS A 3 14.70 -4.58 9.30
C CYS A 3 13.44 -3.94 9.93
N ILE A 4 12.30 -4.64 9.83
CA ILE A 4 11.05 -4.26 10.49
C ILE A 4 11.20 -4.20 12.01
N ALA A 5 11.78 -5.24 12.63
CA ALA A 5 12.01 -5.24 14.07
C ALA A 5 12.95 -4.10 14.48
N THR A 6 13.98 -3.78 13.70
CA THR A 6 14.87 -2.66 14.03
C THR A 6 14.17 -1.30 13.98
N LEU A 7 13.27 -1.08 13.01
CA LEU A 7 12.55 0.20 12.87
C LEU A 7 11.36 0.32 13.83
N TYR A 8 10.67 -0.79 14.10
CA TYR A 8 9.36 -0.79 14.74
C TYR A 8 9.27 -1.66 15.99
N ASP A 9 10.39 -2.06 16.61
CA ASP A 9 10.42 -2.90 17.84
C ASP A 9 9.42 -2.44 18.90
N HIS A 10 9.37 -1.12 19.14
CA HIS A 10 8.51 -0.48 20.12
C HIS A 10 7.00 -0.60 19.85
N LEU A 11 6.62 -1.00 18.63
CA LEU A 11 5.23 -1.20 18.21
C LEU A 11 4.87 -2.69 18.07
N LEU A 12 5.87 -3.57 18.05
CA LEU A 12 5.67 -5.02 17.97
C LEU A 12 5.43 -5.57 19.38
N VAL A 13 4.18 -5.94 19.66
CA VAL A 13 3.75 -6.45 20.97
C VAL A 13 3.13 -7.83 20.84
N ASP A 14 3.30 -8.68 21.85
CA ASP A 14 2.57 -9.95 21.91
C ASP A 14 1.06 -9.66 22.00
N THR A 15 0.29 -10.23 21.07
CA THR A 15 -1.13 -9.87 20.88
C THR A 15 -1.94 -11.11 20.56
N ASP A 16 -3.04 -11.31 21.29
CA ASP A 16 -4.11 -12.23 20.90
C ASP A 16 -5.31 -11.40 20.42
N THR A 17 -5.49 -11.36 19.11
CA THR A 17 -6.57 -10.57 18.50
C THR A 17 -7.95 -11.18 18.72
N ALA A 18 -8.06 -12.46 19.08
CA ALA A 18 -9.34 -13.09 19.41
C ALA A 18 -9.86 -12.62 20.77
N GLU A 19 -8.96 -12.29 21.71
CA GLU A 19 -9.34 -11.64 22.98
C GLU A 19 -9.80 -10.20 22.77
N LEU A 20 -9.13 -9.44 21.88
CA LEU A 20 -9.40 -8.03 21.60
C LEU A 20 -10.62 -7.80 20.68
N LYS A 21 -10.97 -8.78 19.84
CA LYS A 21 -12.11 -8.76 18.91
C LYS A 21 -12.14 -7.48 18.06
N GLU A 22 -13.25 -6.72 18.11
CA GLU A 22 -13.48 -5.54 17.25
C GLU A 22 -12.71 -4.29 17.69
N GLU A 23 -12.17 -4.29 18.93
CA GLU A 23 -11.39 -3.20 19.52
C GLU A 23 -9.93 -3.21 19.08
N HIS A 24 -9.48 -4.26 18.38
CA HIS A 24 -8.13 -4.32 17.86
C HIS A 24 -7.90 -3.24 16.79
N GLU A 25 -7.01 -2.32 17.10
CA GLU A 25 -6.42 -1.36 16.17
C GLU A 25 -4.95 -1.69 15.99
N TYR A 26 -4.46 -1.53 14.77
CA TYR A 26 -3.08 -1.86 14.43
C TYR A 26 -2.40 -0.67 13.75
N PRO A 27 -1.12 -0.38 14.06
CA PRO A 27 -0.37 0.64 13.36
C PRO A 27 -0.19 0.27 11.88
N SER A 28 -0.43 1.23 11.00
CA SER A 28 -0.19 1.11 9.56
C SER A 28 0.54 2.35 9.06
N TYR A 29 1.59 2.12 8.26
CA TYR A 29 2.32 3.16 7.56
C TYR A 29 2.16 3.01 6.05
N HIS A 30 1.63 4.03 5.39
CA HIS A 30 1.34 4.10 3.97
C HIS A 30 2.33 5.01 3.23
N PHE A 31 3.39 4.42 2.70
CA PHE A 31 4.35 5.10 1.83
C PHE A 31 3.90 5.02 0.37
N SER A 32 3.08 5.98 -0.06
CA SER A 32 2.41 5.91 -1.37
C SER A 32 2.81 7.06 -2.28
N TRP A 33 3.03 6.75 -3.55
CA TRP A 33 2.94 7.72 -4.65
C TRP A 33 1.53 7.69 -5.22
N TYR A 34 0.77 8.75 -4.98
CA TYR A 34 -0.52 8.95 -5.60
C TYR A 34 -0.34 9.51 -7.00
N ASN A 35 -0.25 8.61 -7.99
CA ASN A 35 -0.25 9.02 -9.40
C ASN A 35 -1.66 9.35 -9.93
N ARG A 36 -2.40 10.17 -9.19
CA ARG A 36 -3.77 10.58 -9.50
C ARG A 36 -4.09 11.95 -8.94
N TYR A 37 -5.07 12.60 -9.56
CA TYR A 37 -5.68 13.81 -9.02
C TYR A 37 -6.70 13.43 -7.94
N THR A 38 -6.60 14.03 -6.75
CA THR A 38 -7.56 13.79 -5.66
C THR A 38 -8.82 14.65 -5.80
N LYS A 39 -8.76 15.70 -6.63
CA LYS A 39 -9.90 16.54 -7.00
C LYS A 39 -10.26 16.33 -8.47
N HIS A 40 -11.55 16.16 -8.73
CA HIS A 40 -12.07 16.20 -10.09
C HIS A 40 -12.20 17.65 -10.56
N GLY A 41 -11.82 17.92 -11.81
CA GLY A 41 -11.99 19.22 -12.46
C GLY A 41 -13.44 19.56 -12.82
N THR A 42 -14.42 18.80 -12.34
CA THR A 42 -15.84 19.01 -12.67
C THR A 42 -16.31 20.39 -12.21
N GLY A 43 -16.72 21.23 -13.17
CA GLY A 43 -17.18 22.60 -12.92
C GLY A 43 -16.07 23.65 -12.83
N PHE A 44 -14.82 23.29 -13.10
CA PHE A 44 -13.72 24.22 -13.25
C PHE A 44 -13.44 24.54 -14.72
N SER A 45 -13.00 25.76 -15.01
CA SER A 45 -12.66 26.16 -16.37
C SER A 45 -11.36 25.45 -16.81
N PRO A 46 -11.30 24.88 -18.02
CA PRO A 46 -10.08 24.29 -18.56
C PRO A 46 -8.99 25.34 -18.84
N ASP A 47 -9.37 26.61 -18.96
CA ASP A 47 -8.45 27.73 -19.28
C ASP A 47 -7.82 28.37 -18.02
N VAL A 48 -8.22 27.90 -16.82
CA VAL A 48 -7.73 28.43 -15.55
C VAL A 48 -6.87 27.39 -14.88
N GLU A 49 -5.65 27.80 -14.53
CA GLU A 49 -4.70 26.98 -13.79
C GLU A 49 -5.36 26.44 -12.50
N PRO A 50 -5.25 25.13 -12.19
CA PRO A 50 -5.97 24.52 -11.07
C PRO A 50 -5.78 25.23 -9.72
N ALA A 51 -4.60 25.78 -9.39
CA ALA A 51 -4.41 26.52 -8.15
C ALA A 51 -5.08 27.90 -8.14
N ALA A 52 -5.34 28.50 -9.30
CA ALA A 52 -6.04 29.77 -9.48
C ALA A 52 -7.57 29.63 -9.43
N ASN A 53 -8.11 28.41 -9.46
CA ASN A 53 -9.54 28.13 -9.34
C ASN A 53 -10.06 28.32 -7.90
N GLN A 54 -9.96 29.54 -7.36
CA GLN A 54 -10.48 29.90 -6.04
C GLN A 54 -11.91 30.43 -6.17
N THR A 55 -12.86 29.78 -5.51
CA THR A 55 -14.24 30.28 -5.42
C THR A 55 -14.43 31.05 -4.11
N GLU A 56 -14.90 32.29 -4.20
CA GLU A 56 -15.24 33.11 -3.04
C GLU A 56 -16.24 32.36 -2.13
N GLY A 57 -15.94 32.26 -0.83
CA GLY A 57 -16.77 31.54 0.14
C GLY A 57 -16.56 30.02 0.23
N ARG A 58 -15.71 29.41 -0.60
CA ARG A 58 -15.30 28.00 -0.45
C ARG A 58 -13.97 27.88 0.29
N LYS A 59 -13.83 26.83 1.11
CA LYS A 59 -12.56 26.50 1.77
C LYS A 59 -11.48 26.27 0.73
N MET A 60 -10.33 26.94 0.89
CA MET A 60 -9.16 26.74 0.05
C MET A 60 -8.80 25.26 0.02
N PHE A 61 -8.71 24.65 -1.17
CA PHE A 61 -8.22 23.29 -1.31
C PHE A 61 -6.69 23.28 -1.41
N LYS A 62 -6.06 22.20 -0.95
CA LYS A 62 -4.60 22.05 -1.09
C LYS A 62 -4.31 21.86 -2.58
N THR A 63 -3.53 22.75 -3.17
CA THR A 63 -3.16 22.70 -4.60
C THR A 63 -2.35 21.45 -4.94
N SER A 64 -1.66 20.89 -3.95
CA SER A 64 -0.99 19.59 -4.05
C SER A 64 -1.95 18.43 -4.35
N ASP A 65 -3.25 18.54 -4.02
CA ASP A 65 -4.26 17.52 -4.37
C ASP A 65 -4.65 17.55 -5.87
N CYS A 66 -4.23 18.60 -6.58
CA CYS A 66 -4.43 18.79 -8.02
C CYS A 66 -3.20 18.36 -8.84
N ILE A 67 -2.21 17.71 -8.23
CA ILE A 67 -1.07 17.10 -8.90
C ILE A 67 -0.78 15.72 -8.30
N PRO A 68 -0.16 14.80 -9.06
CA PRO A 68 0.39 13.61 -8.48
C PRO A 68 1.40 13.95 -7.36
N ARG A 69 1.38 13.20 -6.27
CA ARG A 69 2.15 13.52 -5.06
C ARG A 69 2.41 12.28 -4.20
N THR A 70 3.31 12.41 -3.23
CA THR A 70 3.47 11.40 -2.18
C THR A 70 2.37 11.53 -1.11
N SER A 71 2.20 10.47 -0.31
CA SER A 71 1.49 10.55 0.97
C SER A 71 2.20 11.51 1.93
N GLU A 72 1.43 12.09 2.86
CA GLU A 72 1.95 12.94 3.94
C GLU A 72 2.91 12.12 4.81
N GLU A 73 2.54 10.88 5.13
CA GLU A 73 3.36 9.95 5.89
C GLU A 73 4.71 9.61 5.24
N LEU A 74 4.77 9.48 3.90
CA LEU A 74 6.06 9.34 3.21
C LEU A 74 6.94 10.59 3.38
N GLN A 75 6.34 11.78 3.36
CA GLN A 75 7.09 13.03 3.55
C GLN A 75 7.62 13.16 4.98
N GLU A 76 6.83 12.74 5.96
CA GLU A 76 7.17 12.80 7.39
C GLU A 76 8.20 11.73 7.79
N HIS A 77 8.15 10.55 7.15
CA HIS A 77 8.98 9.39 7.48
C HIS A 77 9.89 8.96 6.32
N ILE A 78 10.43 9.93 5.57
CA ILE A 78 11.25 9.64 4.37
C ILE A 78 12.47 8.76 4.69
N ASP A 79 13.10 8.94 5.85
CA ASP A 79 14.28 8.16 6.25
C ASP A 79 13.92 6.70 6.52
N GLU A 80 12.73 6.42 7.06
CA GLU A 80 12.22 5.06 7.25
C GLU A 80 11.91 4.42 5.90
N TYR A 81 11.23 5.15 5.01
CA TYR A 81 10.94 4.70 3.65
C TYR A 81 12.22 4.32 2.88
N LEU A 82 13.27 5.15 2.96
CA LEU A 82 14.55 4.86 2.31
C LEU A 82 15.27 3.65 2.91
N GLN A 83 15.17 3.45 4.23
CA GLN A 83 15.71 2.27 4.90
C GLN A 83 14.97 1.00 4.48
N LEU A 84 13.63 1.03 4.47
CA LEU A 84 12.81 -0.08 3.99
C LEU A 84 13.10 -0.40 2.53
N ALA A 85 13.17 0.62 1.66
CA ALA A 85 13.52 0.47 0.25
C ALA A 85 14.84 -0.29 0.07
N LYS A 86 15.84 0.04 0.87
CA LYS A 86 17.14 -0.63 0.85
C LYS A 86 17.10 -2.03 1.45
N CYS A 87 16.38 -2.23 2.56
CA CYS A 87 16.28 -3.52 3.23
C CYS A 87 15.58 -4.58 2.38
N PHE A 88 14.59 -4.17 1.60
CA PHE A 88 13.75 -5.04 0.79
C PHE A 88 14.10 -5.01 -0.70
N GLU A 89 15.21 -4.36 -1.09
CA GLU A 89 15.65 -4.21 -2.49
C GLU A 89 15.65 -5.55 -3.24
N ASP A 90 16.34 -6.56 -2.70
CA ASP A 90 16.40 -7.90 -3.31
C ASP A 90 15.01 -8.56 -3.46
N ILE A 91 14.12 -8.35 -2.49
CA ILE A 91 12.75 -8.88 -2.54
C ILE A 91 11.95 -8.13 -3.59
N PHE A 92 12.09 -6.81 -3.68
CA PHE A 92 11.41 -5.99 -4.68
C PHE A 92 11.85 -6.38 -6.10
N GLU A 93 13.15 -6.48 -6.36
CA GLU A 93 13.67 -6.94 -7.65
C GLU A 93 13.12 -8.33 -8.03
N TRP A 94 13.16 -9.28 -7.08
CA TRP A 94 12.62 -10.61 -7.32
C TRP A 94 11.10 -10.59 -7.60
N THR A 95 10.33 -9.82 -6.82
CA THR A 95 8.88 -9.71 -7.03
C THR A 95 8.55 -9.07 -8.37
N GLU A 96 9.32 -8.07 -8.79
CA GLU A 96 9.13 -7.43 -10.08
C GLU A 96 9.30 -8.43 -11.22
N ASP A 97 10.38 -9.21 -11.19
CA ASP A 97 10.67 -10.22 -12.20
C ASP A 97 9.63 -11.35 -12.20
N ALA A 98 9.19 -11.79 -11.03
CA ALA A 98 8.12 -12.79 -10.90
C ALA A 98 6.80 -12.28 -11.51
N VAL A 99 6.42 -11.03 -11.23
CA VAL A 99 5.21 -10.41 -11.76
C VAL A 99 5.31 -10.22 -13.27
N LYS A 100 6.44 -9.75 -13.80
CA LYS A 100 6.71 -9.67 -15.25
C LYS A 100 6.55 -11.03 -15.94
N GLN A 101 7.01 -12.10 -15.30
CA GLN A 101 6.96 -13.44 -15.86
C GLN A 101 5.54 -14.02 -15.85
N VAL A 102 4.79 -13.84 -14.77
CA VAL A 102 3.49 -14.49 -14.56
C VAL A 102 2.34 -13.67 -15.16
N LEU A 103 2.40 -12.34 -15.06
CA LEU A 103 1.35 -11.42 -15.52
C LEU A 103 1.95 -10.25 -16.34
N PRO A 104 2.57 -10.51 -17.50
CA PRO A 104 3.28 -9.48 -18.27
C PRO A 104 2.39 -8.32 -18.72
N GLU A 105 1.13 -8.59 -19.06
CA GLU A 105 0.17 -7.57 -19.53
C GLU A 105 -0.26 -6.65 -18.38
N ASP A 106 -0.70 -7.22 -17.26
CA ASP A 106 -1.09 -6.42 -16.08
C ASP A 106 0.13 -5.69 -15.48
N TYR A 107 1.33 -6.30 -15.51
CA TYR A 107 2.59 -5.64 -15.15
C TYR A 107 2.82 -4.37 -15.97
N GLU A 108 2.71 -4.46 -17.30
CA GLU A 108 3.00 -3.32 -18.17
C GLU A 108 2.01 -2.18 -17.95
N VAL A 109 0.74 -2.49 -17.65
CA VAL A 109 -0.24 -1.47 -17.25
C VAL A 109 0.22 -0.74 -15.99
N LEU A 110 0.61 -1.46 -14.94
CA LEU A 110 1.10 -0.83 -13.70
C LEU A 110 2.40 -0.04 -13.92
N ALA A 111 3.34 -0.61 -14.66
CA ALA A 111 4.63 0.00 -14.96
C ALA A 111 4.48 1.33 -15.71
N GLN A 112 3.48 1.46 -16.58
CA GLN A 112 3.21 2.74 -17.26
C GLN A 112 2.89 3.86 -16.27
N PHE A 113 2.11 3.58 -15.21
CA PHE A 113 1.85 4.57 -14.16
C PHE A 113 3.09 4.84 -13.31
N ALA A 114 3.87 3.81 -12.97
CA ALA A 114 5.09 3.98 -12.18
C ALA A 114 6.21 4.73 -12.93
N ARG A 115 6.25 4.68 -14.28
CA ARG A 115 7.23 5.39 -15.11
C ARG A 115 7.02 6.90 -15.19
N VAL A 116 5.81 7.39 -14.93
CA VAL A 116 5.44 8.80 -15.08
C VAL A 116 5.22 9.50 -13.73
N LEU A 117 5.91 9.05 -12.69
CA LEU A 117 5.88 9.71 -11.38
C LEU A 117 6.49 11.13 -11.44
N PRO A 118 6.01 12.06 -10.60
CA PRO A 118 6.51 13.43 -10.55
C PRO A 118 8.03 13.54 -10.41
N ALA A 119 8.58 14.56 -11.06
CA ALA A 119 10.00 14.92 -10.96
C ALA A 119 10.98 13.78 -11.30
N GLY A 120 10.55 12.78 -12.09
CA GLY A 120 11.38 11.62 -12.43
C GLY A 120 11.63 10.68 -11.25
N ALA A 121 10.73 10.70 -10.26
CA ALA A 121 10.82 9.82 -9.11
C ALA A 121 10.72 8.34 -9.52
N HIS A 122 11.33 7.48 -8.70
CA HIS A 122 11.32 6.04 -8.86
C HIS A 122 10.67 5.38 -7.64
N ALA A 123 9.75 4.44 -7.88
CA ALA A 123 9.18 3.62 -6.83
C ALA A 123 10.07 2.39 -6.60
N PRO A 124 10.65 2.17 -5.41
CA PRO A 124 11.54 1.05 -5.12
C PRO A 124 10.89 -0.32 -5.35
N ALA A 125 9.59 -0.44 -5.07
CA ALA A 125 8.82 -1.66 -5.27
C ALA A 125 8.18 -1.73 -6.67
N HIS A 126 8.86 -1.26 -7.72
CA HIS A 126 8.32 -1.24 -9.08
C HIS A 126 7.75 -2.64 -9.47
N PRO A 127 6.56 -2.74 -10.09
CA PRO A 127 5.72 -1.65 -10.63
C PRO A 127 4.76 -1.04 -9.60
N PHE A 128 4.82 -1.46 -8.34
CA PHE A 128 3.97 -0.92 -7.28
C PHE A 128 4.46 0.46 -6.85
N THR A 129 3.53 1.41 -6.77
CA THR A 129 3.82 2.79 -6.38
C THR A 129 3.66 3.05 -4.88
N SER A 130 3.32 2.02 -4.12
CA SER A 130 3.04 2.12 -2.69
C SER A 130 3.66 0.97 -1.93
N ILE A 131 4.23 1.26 -0.76
CA ILE A 131 4.68 0.30 0.25
C ILE A 131 3.85 0.57 1.49
N VAL A 132 3.16 -0.45 2.00
CA VAL A 132 2.35 -0.34 3.21
C VAL A 132 2.86 -1.33 4.25
N ILE A 133 3.13 -0.85 5.46
CA ILE A 133 3.59 -1.67 6.58
C ILE A 133 2.47 -1.73 7.61
N ASN A 134 1.87 -2.91 7.77
CA ASN A 134 0.88 -3.17 8.81
C ASN A 134 1.54 -4.00 9.93
N LEU A 135 1.61 -3.44 11.14
CA LEU A 135 2.25 -4.09 12.30
C LEU A 135 1.18 -4.72 13.18
N ASN A 136 1.36 -5.96 13.65
CA ASN A 136 0.34 -6.66 14.47
C ASN A 136 -1.04 -6.67 13.80
N CYS A 137 -1.07 -6.92 12.50
CA CYS A 137 -2.24 -6.66 11.67
C CYS A 137 -3.22 -7.82 11.66
N ALA A 138 -4.49 -7.52 11.96
CA ALA A 138 -5.63 -8.33 11.56
C ALA A 138 -6.64 -7.42 10.84
N THR A 139 -6.65 -7.47 9.50
CA THR A 139 -7.57 -6.64 8.72
C THR A 139 -9.02 -7.09 8.85
N LYS A 140 -9.95 -6.13 8.91
CA LYS A 140 -11.39 -6.38 8.78
C LYS A 140 -11.73 -6.70 7.32
N ILE A 141 -12.91 -7.27 7.07
CA ILE A 141 -13.40 -7.57 5.72
C ILE A 141 -13.49 -6.30 4.87
N HIS A 142 -12.71 -6.24 3.79
CA HIS A 142 -12.67 -5.09 2.89
C HIS A 142 -12.21 -5.45 1.46
N ARG A 143 -12.20 -4.43 0.60
CA ARG A 143 -11.56 -4.40 -0.72
C ARG A 143 -10.76 -3.11 -0.83
N ASP A 144 -9.66 -3.16 -1.55
CA ASP A 144 -8.86 -1.97 -1.83
C ASP A 144 -9.36 -1.30 -3.11
N ASP A 145 -10.52 -0.65 -3.03
CA ASP A 145 -11.22 -0.07 -4.20
C ASP A 145 -10.41 0.99 -4.98
N LYS A 146 -9.27 1.41 -4.42
CA LYS A 146 -8.36 2.40 -5.00
C LYS A 146 -7.18 1.77 -5.74
N ASP A 147 -6.98 0.47 -5.60
CA ASP A 147 -5.93 -0.27 -6.28
C ASP A 147 -6.30 -0.51 -7.74
N LEU A 148 -5.30 -0.35 -8.60
CA LEU A 148 -5.40 -0.70 -10.01
C LEU A 148 -4.80 -2.10 -10.19
N GLY A 149 -5.53 -3.01 -10.83
CA GLY A 149 -5.02 -4.34 -11.14
C GLY A 149 -4.87 -5.24 -9.90
N PHE A 150 -3.65 -5.41 -9.42
CA PHE A 150 -3.31 -6.33 -8.33
C PHE A 150 -2.47 -5.67 -7.24
N CYS A 151 -2.54 -6.22 -6.03
CA CYS A 151 -1.62 -5.92 -4.94
C CYS A 151 -0.79 -7.18 -4.60
N LEU A 152 0.29 -6.96 -3.85
CA LEU A 152 1.17 -8.01 -3.36
C LEU A 152 1.30 -7.87 -1.85
N VAL A 153 1.08 -8.97 -1.13
CA VAL A 153 1.29 -9.08 0.31
C VAL A 153 2.49 -9.97 0.57
N LEU A 154 3.46 -9.46 1.34
CA LEU A 154 4.55 -10.23 1.93
C LEU A 154 4.21 -10.45 3.41
N ALA A 155 4.05 -11.70 3.82
CA ALA A 155 3.85 -12.05 5.22
C ALA A 155 5.20 -12.07 5.96
N LEU A 156 5.28 -11.34 7.07
CA LEU A 156 6.43 -11.37 7.97
C LEU A 156 5.94 -11.66 9.38
N SER A 157 6.47 -12.72 9.98
CA SER A 157 6.12 -13.12 11.34
C SER A 157 7.33 -13.70 12.06
N ASP A 158 7.35 -13.58 13.39
CA ASP A 158 8.30 -14.25 14.28
C ASP A 158 7.51 -15.14 15.24
N ASN A 159 7.37 -16.41 14.89
CA ASN A 159 6.62 -17.43 15.66
C ASN A 159 5.15 -17.10 15.94
N CYS A 160 4.48 -16.31 15.09
CA CYS A 160 3.04 -16.09 15.18
C CYS A 160 2.23 -17.32 14.71
N GLN A 161 1.05 -17.53 15.28
CA GLN A 161 0.07 -18.53 14.84
C GLN A 161 -1.19 -17.84 14.36
N GLY A 162 -1.93 -18.42 13.41
CA GLY A 162 -3.11 -17.77 12.84
C GLY A 162 -2.76 -16.65 11.86
N GLY A 163 -3.58 -15.60 11.81
CA GLY A 163 -3.36 -14.45 10.92
C GLY A 163 -3.64 -14.70 9.43
N ASP A 164 -4.20 -15.87 9.11
CA ASP A 164 -4.45 -16.35 7.76
C ASP A 164 -5.15 -15.33 6.87
N LEU A 165 -4.68 -15.20 5.64
CA LEU A 165 -5.32 -14.36 4.63
C LEU A 165 -6.50 -15.12 4.00
N CYS A 166 -7.69 -14.57 4.11
CA CYS A 166 -8.92 -15.17 3.62
C CYS A 166 -9.51 -14.37 2.46
N PHE A 167 -10.07 -15.08 1.47
CA PHE A 167 -10.77 -14.52 0.33
C PHE A 167 -12.21 -15.06 0.28
N ILE A 168 -13.20 -14.15 0.28
CA ILE A 168 -14.61 -14.55 0.38
C ILE A 168 -15.11 -15.20 -0.91
N GLU A 169 -14.90 -14.56 -2.06
CA GLU A 169 -15.45 -15.01 -3.34
C GLU A 169 -14.96 -16.41 -3.75
N PRO A 170 -13.65 -16.74 -3.68
CA PRO A 170 -13.20 -18.09 -3.97
C PRO A 170 -13.36 -19.05 -2.77
N GLY A 171 -13.70 -18.57 -1.57
CA GLY A 171 -13.79 -19.37 -0.35
C GLY A 171 -12.46 -19.99 0.08
N ILE A 172 -11.35 -19.28 -0.16
CA ILE A 172 -9.99 -19.76 0.10
C ILE A 172 -9.43 -19.11 1.36
N ARG A 173 -8.72 -19.92 2.15
CA ARG A 173 -7.93 -19.51 3.31
C ARG A 173 -6.48 -19.88 3.06
N LEU A 174 -5.58 -18.91 3.21
CA LEU A 174 -4.13 -19.09 3.06
C LEU A 174 -3.45 -18.95 4.41
N GLU A 175 -2.88 -20.07 4.89
CA GLU A 175 -2.02 -20.09 6.07
C GLU A 175 -0.61 -19.66 5.65
N LEU A 176 -0.32 -18.37 5.79
CA LEU A 176 0.94 -17.77 5.35
C LEU A 176 2.03 -17.91 6.42
N ARG A 177 3.23 -18.25 5.99
CA ARG A 177 4.45 -18.27 6.80
C ARG A 177 5.26 -17.00 6.54
N SER A 178 6.17 -16.70 7.47
CA SER A 178 7.13 -15.62 7.29
C SER A 178 7.94 -15.83 6.00
N GLY A 179 7.89 -14.85 5.09
CA GLY A 179 8.49 -14.90 3.76
C GLY A 179 7.53 -15.28 2.63
N ASP A 180 6.31 -15.73 2.92
CA ASP A 180 5.34 -16.05 1.88
C ASP A 180 4.81 -14.79 1.20
N ILE A 181 4.61 -14.87 -0.11
CA ILE A 181 4.15 -13.77 -0.96
C ILE A 181 2.86 -14.19 -1.67
N VAL A 182 1.85 -13.32 -1.59
CA VAL A 182 0.56 -13.52 -2.27
C VAL A 182 0.26 -12.34 -3.18
N LEU A 183 -0.03 -12.64 -4.43
CA LEU A 183 -0.44 -11.68 -5.46
C LEU A 183 -1.93 -11.88 -5.76
N PHE A 184 -2.74 -10.83 -5.67
CA PHE A 184 -4.18 -10.93 -5.92
C PHE A 184 -4.81 -9.60 -6.31
N ARG A 185 -6.02 -9.65 -6.88
CA ARG A 185 -6.80 -8.46 -7.29
C ARG A 185 -7.56 -7.89 -6.08
N SER A 186 -6.91 -7.05 -5.30
CA SER A 186 -7.44 -6.49 -4.03
C SER A 186 -8.71 -5.66 -4.17
N SER A 187 -8.91 -5.01 -5.32
CA SER A 187 -10.14 -4.25 -5.62
C SER A 187 -11.32 -5.13 -6.05
N GLU A 188 -11.05 -6.38 -6.47
CA GLU A 188 -12.07 -7.32 -6.95
C GLU A 188 -12.42 -8.39 -5.91
N LEU A 189 -11.44 -8.80 -5.09
CA LEU A 189 -11.57 -9.85 -4.08
C LEU A 189 -11.74 -9.27 -2.69
N THR A 190 -12.84 -9.63 -2.03
CA THR A 190 -13.08 -9.28 -0.64
C THR A 190 -12.20 -10.14 0.25
N HIS A 191 -11.37 -9.50 1.06
CA HIS A 191 -10.34 -10.17 1.85
C HIS A 191 -10.24 -9.63 3.27
N TYR A 192 -9.65 -10.44 4.15
CA TYR A 192 -9.44 -10.15 5.57
C TYR A 192 -8.39 -11.08 6.18
N ASN A 193 -7.94 -10.78 7.39
CA ASN A 193 -7.11 -11.70 8.18
C ASN A 193 -7.93 -12.38 9.27
N MET A 194 -7.66 -13.66 9.50
CA MET A 194 -8.10 -14.35 10.72
C MET A 194 -7.37 -13.79 11.94
N HIS A 195 -7.89 -14.10 13.13
CA HIS A 195 -7.19 -13.81 14.37
C HIS A 195 -5.83 -14.51 14.41
N PHE A 196 -4.83 -13.81 14.94
CA PHE A 196 -3.53 -14.32 15.37
C PHE A 196 -3.36 -14.06 16.86
#